data_AF-A0A974UI31-F1
#
_entry.id   AF-A0A974UI31-F1
#
_cell.length_a   1.000
_cell.length_b   1.000
_cell.length_c   1.000
_cell.angle_alpha   90.00
_cell.angle_beta   90.00
_cell.angle_gamma   90.00
#
_symmetry.space_group_name_H-M   'P 1'
#
loop_
_entity.id
_entity.type
_entity.pdbx_description
1 polymer ?
#
loop_
_entity_poly.entity_id
_entity_poly.type
_entity_poly.pdbx_seq_one_letter_code
_entity_poly.pdbx_strand_id
1 'polypeptide(L)'
;MNKKVIRLIITIIVLIVGYLSQVSSPQSTDQLTPATISKHIDGDTFVVEVDGSQETVRLIGIDTPEKDGPYTEEEPFGQEASNFTAQALPLGTTVYLQIDESDRDTHDRLLRYVWLSPVEDLSDPDSIREQMFNAILIDKGYAEAKTYKPDVAYQQIFDDLEEEAKANKLGMYQ
;
A
#
# COMPACT_ATOMS: atom_id res chain seq x y z
N MET A 1 32.95 -11.35 46.00
CA MET A 1 32.55 -11.78 44.64
C MET A 1 33.73 -11.59 43.69
N ASN A 2 34.08 -12.59 42.89
CA ASN A 2 35.31 -12.58 42.07
C ASN A 2 35.18 -11.53 40.94
N LYS A 3 36.22 -10.69 40.72
CA LYS A 3 36.23 -9.66 39.67
C LYS A 3 35.97 -10.24 38.26
N LYS A 4 36.33 -11.52 38.03
CA LYS A 4 36.02 -12.24 36.79
C LYS A 4 34.51 -12.54 36.66
N VAL A 5 33.85 -12.86 37.77
CA VAL A 5 32.40 -13.13 37.81
C VAL A 5 31.60 -11.83 37.58
N ILE A 6 32.05 -10.71 38.15
CA ILE A 6 31.41 -9.40 37.93
C ILE A 6 31.51 -8.99 36.45
N ARG A 7 32.68 -9.14 35.82
CA ARG A 7 32.85 -8.84 34.39
C ARG A 7 31.95 -9.72 33.50
N LEU A 8 31.86 -11.01 33.79
CA LEU A 8 31.03 -11.94 33.03
C LEU A 8 29.53 -11.55 33.10
N ILE A 9 29.04 -11.17 34.29
CA ILE A 9 27.65 -10.71 34.47
C ILE A 9 27.38 -9.42 33.67
N ILE A 10 28.29 -8.45 33.71
CA ILE A 10 28.14 -7.20 32.96
C ILE A 10 28.11 -7.48 31.45
N THR A 11 28.98 -8.35 30.94
CA THR A 11 28.99 -8.71 29.51
C THR A 11 27.70 -9.41 29.09
N ILE A 12 27.18 -10.33 29.91
CA ILE A 12 25.90 -11.01 29.64
C ILE A 12 24.75 -10.00 29.64
N ILE A 13 24.71 -9.06 30.59
CA ILE A 13 23.68 -8.01 30.61
C ILE A 13 23.75 -7.12 29.37
N VAL A 14 24.94 -6.71 28.93
CA VAL A 14 25.11 -5.89 27.71
C VAL A 14 24.66 -6.65 26.45
N LEU A 15 24.95 -7.96 26.36
CA LEU A 15 24.49 -8.80 25.25
C LEU A 15 22.97 -9.01 25.26
N ILE A 16 22.36 -9.20 26.44
CA ILE A 16 20.91 -9.35 26.59
C ILE A 16 20.19 -8.03 26.26
N VAL A 17 20.71 -6.90 26.73
CA VAL A 17 20.15 -5.57 26.42
C VAL A 17 20.28 -5.28 24.92
N GLY A 18 21.43 -5.56 24.31
CA GLY A 18 21.63 -5.40 22.86
C GLY A 18 20.74 -6.32 22.01
N TYR A 19 20.39 -7.51 22.52
CA TYR A 19 19.44 -8.42 21.87
C TYR A 19 17.98 -7.93 22.03
N LEU A 20 17.61 -7.41 23.20
CA LEU A 20 16.28 -6.84 23.46
C LEU A 20 16.01 -5.55 22.65
N SER A 21 17.05 -4.81 22.25
CA SER A 21 16.91 -3.63 21.37
C SER A 21 16.63 -3.97 19.90
N GLN A 22 16.68 -5.24 19.49
CA GLN A 22 16.34 -5.68 18.13
C GLN A 22 14.89 -6.17 18.00
N VAL A 23 14.06 -5.99 19.04
CA VAL A 23 12.63 -6.24 18.91
C VAL A 23 12.04 -5.08 18.10
N SER A 24 11.81 -5.30 16.81
CA SER A 24 11.07 -4.38 15.95
C SER A 24 9.74 -4.04 16.64
N SER A 25 9.52 -2.76 16.92
CA SER A 25 8.22 -2.28 17.36
C SER A 25 7.17 -2.68 16.33
N PRO A 26 6.01 -3.20 16.72
CA PRO A 26 4.94 -3.52 15.78
C PRO A 26 4.62 -2.25 14.98
N GLN A 27 4.69 -2.33 13.65
CA GLN A 27 4.34 -1.23 12.78
C GLN A 27 2.83 -1.00 12.96
N SER A 28 2.46 0.20 13.40
CA SER A 28 1.06 0.54 13.64
C SER A 28 0.34 0.61 12.30
N THR A 29 -0.69 -0.21 12.10
CA THR A 29 -1.56 -0.18 10.91
C THR A 29 -2.26 1.17 10.75
N ASP A 30 -2.40 1.92 11.83
CA ASP A 30 -3.07 3.23 11.83
C ASP A 30 -2.11 4.39 11.49
N GLN A 31 -0.85 4.09 11.19
CA GLN A 31 0.14 5.12 10.85
C GLN A 31 0.16 5.40 9.35
N LEU A 32 0.03 6.68 9.01
CA LEU A 32 0.18 7.20 7.66
C LEU A 32 1.58 7.78 7.46
N THR A 33 2.36 7.19 6.55
CA THR A 33 3.71 7.65 6.19
C THR A 33 3.66 8.51 4.91
N PRO A 34 4.05 9.79 4.94
CA PRO A 34 4.05 10.62 3.75
C PRO A 34 5.10 10.15 2.73
N ALA A 35 4.73 10.15 1.45
CA ALA A 35 5.59 9.80 0.34
C ALA A 35 5.27 10.66 -0.89
N THR A 36 6.21 10.80 -1.82
CA THR A 36 6.03 11.63 -3.02
C THR A 36 6.09 10.78 -4.28
N ILE A 37 5.09 10.87 -5.14
CA ILE A 37 5.04 10.14 -6.43
C ILE A 37 6.23 10.55 -7.31
N SER A 38 7.05 9.59 -7.73
CA SER A 38 8.25 9.83 -8.54
C SER A 38 8.20 9.18 -9.92
N LYS A 39 7.40 8.12 -10.10
CA LYS A 39 7.19 7.47 -11.41
C LYS A 39 5.90 6.64 -11.43
N HIS A 40 5.18 6.64 -12.54
CA HIS A 40 4.08 5.70 -12.80
C HIS A 40 4.60 4.42 -13.47
N ILE A 41 4.07 3.25 -13.09
CA ILE A 41 4.40 1.98 -13.73
C ILE A 41 3.18 1.46 -14.50
N ASP A 42 2.05 1.27 -13.83
CA ASP A 42 0.76 0.84 -14.40
C ASP A 42 -0.42 1.39 -13.56
N GLY A 43 -1.59 0.75 -13.58
CA GLY A 43 -2.79 1.21 -12.86
C GLY A 43 -2.69 1.06 -11.35
N ASP A 44 -2.06 0.01 -10.84
CA ASP A 44 -1.99 -0.30 -9.41
C ASP A 44 -0.56 -0.32 -8.84
N THR A 45 0.42 0.01 -9.67
CA THR A 45 1.84 0.06 -9.32
C THR A 45 2.48 1.39 -9.72
N PHE A 46 3.22 1.99 -8.80
CA PHE A 46 4.01 3.22 -9.03
C PHE A 46 5.20 3.30 -8.08
N VAL A 47 6.10 4.26 -8.30
CA VAL A 47 7.27 4.52 -7.46
C VAL A 47 7.05 5.81 -6.68
N VAL A 48 7.47 5.78 -5.42
CA VAL A 48 7.47 6.95 -4.52
C VAL A 48 8.87 7.21 -3.96
N GLU A 49 9.14 8.45 -3.61
CA GLU A 49 10.18 8.81 -2.65
C GLU A 49 9.59 8.75 -1.24
N VAL A 50 10.14 7.89 -0.38
CA VAL A 50 9.75 7.78 1.04
C VAL A 50 11.01 7.53 1.87
N ASP A 51 11.14 8.23 3.00
CA ASP A 51 12.31 8.16 3.90
C ASP A 51 13.68 8.32 3.21
N GLY A 52 13.72 9.06 2.11
CA GLY A 52 14.95 9.32 1.33
C GLY A 52 15.33 8.22 0.34
N SER A 53 14.46 7.25 0.10
CA SER A 53 14.64 6.16 -0.88
C SER A 53 13.50 6.07 -1.89
N GLN A 54 13.83 5.58 -3.09
CA GLN A 54 12.84 5.20 -4.10
C GLN A 54 12.27 3.82 -3.79
N GLU A 55 10.95 3.74 -3.63
CA GLU A 55 10.25 2.50 -3.33
C GLU A 55 9.13 2.26 -4.33
N THR A 56 9.02 1.02 -4.82
CA THR A 56 7.88 0.62 -5.65
C THR A 56 6.73 0.22 -4.75
N VAL A 57 5.55 0.77 -4.98
CA VAL A 57 4.32 0.50 -4.24
C VAL A 57 3.38 -0.31 -5.13
N ARG A 58 2.84 -1.41 -4.61
CA ARG A 58 1.70 -2.16 -5.15
C ARG A 58 0.49 -1.93 -4.24
N LEU A 59 -0.61 -1.48 -4.84
CA LEU A 59 -1.84 -1.23 -4.10
C LEU A 59 -2.44 -2.53 -3.55
N ILE A 60 -2.77 -2.55 -2.26
CA ILE A 60 -3.43 -3.71 -1.62
C ILE A 60 -4.89 -3.80 -2.06
N GLY A 61 -5.39 -5.04 -2.17
CA GLY A 61 -6.83 -5.34 -2.26
C GLY A 61 -7.47 -5.09 -3.63
N ILE A 62 -6.68 -4.69 -4.63
CA ILE A 62 -7.19 -4.34 -5.96
C ILE A 62 -6.35 -4.96 -7.07
N ASP A 63 -6.92 -5.05 -8.27
CA ASP A 63 -6.24 -5.48 -9.49
C ASP A 63 -6.72 -4.63 -10.66
N THR A 64 -5.81 -3.93 -11.34
CA THR A 64 -6.15 -3.17 -12.55
C THR A 64 -5.86 -4.01 -13.79
N PRO A 65 -6.65 -3.88 -14.89
CA PRO A 65 -6.28 -4.52 -16.15
C PRO A 65 -4.88 -4.12 -16.59
N GLU A 66 -4.10 -5.10 -17.05
CA GLU A 66 -2.71 -4.88 -17.42
C GLU A 66 -2.60 -4.08 -18.72
N LYS A 67 -1.72 -3.08 -18.75
CA LYS A 67 -1.35 -2.42 -20.01
C LYS A 67 -0.23 -3.19 -20.73
N ASP A 68 -0.04 -2.88 -22.01
CA ASP A 68 1.08 -3.44 -22.77
C ASP A 68 2.43 -3.18 -22.06
N GLY A 69 3.24 -4.23 -21.99
CA GLY A 69 4.48 -4.22 -21.23
C GLY A 69 5.49 -5.26 -21.72
N PRO A 70 6.73 -5.20 -21.24
CA PRO A 70 7.78 -6.13 -21.64
C PRO A 70 7.49 -7.60 -21.27
N TYR A 71 6.56 -7.83 -20.33
CA TYR A 71 6.20 -9.15 -19.81
C TYR A 71 4.69 -9.40 -19.74
N THR A 72 3.87 -8.44 -20.17
CA THR A 72 2.40 -8.47 -20.09
C THR A 72 1.82 -8.06 -21.44
N GLU A 73 0.77 -8.75 -21.88
CA GLU A 73 -0.02 -8.33 -23.04
C GLU A 73 -1.08 -7.33 -22.58
N GLU A 74 -1.45 -6.39 -23.44
CA GLU A 74 -2.53 -5.44 -23.15
C GLU A 74 -3.86 -6.16 -22.91
N GLU A 75 -4.45 -5.91 -21.74
CA GLU A 75 -5.80 -6.28 -21.42
C GLU A 75 -6.77 -5.14 -21.78
N PRO A 76 -8.03 -5.47 -22.12
CA PRO A 76 -9.05 -4.45 -22.32
C PRO A 76 -9.11 -3.50 -21.11
N PHE A 77 -9.04 -2.19 -21.39
CA PHE A 77 -9.09 -1.11 -20.39
C PHE A 77 -7.79 -0.87 -19.59
N GLY A 78 -6.70 -1.60 -19.87
CA GLY A 78 -5.44 -1.44 -19.13
C GLY A 78 -4.76 -0.09 -19.35
N GLN A 79 -4.80 0.43 -20.58
CA GLN A 79 -4.25 1.75 -20.88
C GLN A 79 -5.04 2.87 -20.18
N GLU A 80 -6.37 2.74 -20.09
CA GLU A 80 -7.26 3.66 -19.39
C GLU A 80 -7.01 3.65 -17.88
N ALA A 81 -6.89 2.47 -17.25
CA ALA A 81 -6.57 2.35 -15.83
C ALA A 81 -5.21 2.98 -15.50
N SER A 82 -4.19 2.70 -16.29
CA SER A 82 -2.86 3.28 -16.10
C SER A 82 -2.85 4.81 -16.30
N ASN A 83 -3.61 5.32 -17.28
CA ASN A 83 -3.75 6.76 -17.49
C ASN A 83 -4.52 7.45 -16.36
N PHE A 84 -5.54 6.80 -15.80
CA PHE A 84 -6.27 7.33 -14.66
C PHE A 84 -5.35 7.51 -13.46
N THR A 85 -4.53 6.51 -13.14
CA THR A 85 -3.54 6.60 -12.06
C THR A 85 -2.53 7.73 -12.30
N ALA A 86 -1.99 7.86 -13.51
CA ALA A 86 -1.07 8.93 -13.82
C ALA A 86 -1.69 10.34 -13.70
N GLN A 87 -2.97 10.48 -14.02
CA GLN A 87 -3.71 11.75 -13.92
C GLN A 87 -4.13 12.08 -12.49
N ALA A 88 -4.57 11.08 -11.72
CA ALA A 88 -4.99 11.24 -10.33
C ALA A 88 -3.80 11.49 -9.39
N LEU A 89 -2.64 10.91 -9.72
CA LEU A 89 -1.41 11.03 -8.95
C LEU A 89 -0.27 11.67 -9.78
N PRO A 90 -0.33 12.94 -10.19
CA PRO A 90 0.77 13.57 -10.92
C PRO A 90 2.12 13.44 -10.23
N LEU A 91 3.21 13.41 -10.99
CA LEU A 91 4.56 13.36 -10.42
C LEU A 91 4.78 14.54 -9.46
N GLY A 92 5.35 14.27 -8.28
CA GLY A 92 5.51 15.26 -7.21
C GLY A 92 4.31 15.36 -6.26
N THR A 93 3.21 14.64 -6.51
CA THR A 93 2.08 14.54 -5.58
C THR A 93 2.52 13.86 -4.29
N THR A 94 2.18 14.46 -3.15
CA THR A 94 2.33 13.81 -1.84
C THR A 94 1.13 12.92 -1.58
N VAL A 95 1.40 11.67 -1.22
CA VAL A 95 0.43 10.65 -0.80
C VAL A 95 0.84 10.12 0.57
N TYR A 96 -0.05 9.37 1.21
CA TYR A 96 0.16 8.82 2.54
C TYR A 96 -0.02 7.31 2.52
N LEU A 97 1.06 6.61 2.84
CA LEU A 97 1.15 5.15 2.77
C LEU A 97 0.71 4.56 4.10
N GLN A 98 -0.26 3.63 4.03
CA GLN A 98 -0.69 2.81 5.15
C GLN A 98 -0.28 1.35 4.87
N ILE A 99 0.38 0.72 5.84
CA ILE A 99 0.62 -0.72 5.82
C ILE A 99 -0.60 -1.47 6.39
N ASP A 100 -0.85 -2.68 5.92
CA ASP A 100 -1.70 -3.64 6.63
C ASP A 100 -0.84 -4.64 7.42
N GLU A 101 -0.94 -5.95 7.15
CA GLU A 101 -0.15 -6.98 7.84
C GLU A 101 1.21 -7.22 7.15
N SER A 102 1.23 -7.23 5.82
CA SER A 102 2.42 -7.49 5.00
C SER A 102 3.10 -6.18 4.59
N ASP A 103 4.41 -6.10 4.77
CA ASP A 103 5.18 -4.95 4.31
C ASP A 103 5.49 -5.00 2.81
N ARG A 104 5.92 -6.17 2.31
CA ARG A 104 6.37 -6.37 0.93
C ARG A 104 5.87 -7.66 0.33
N ASP A 105 5.73 -7.65 -1.00
CA ASP A 105 5.48 -8.86 -1.78
C ASP A 105 6.78 -9.59 -2.17
N THR A 106 6.66 -10.69 -2.92
CA THR A 106 7.81 -11.50 -3.38
C THR A 106 8.69 -10.81 -4.41
N HIS A 107 8.26 -9.66 -4.96
CA HIS A 107 9.00 -8.84 -5.90
C HIS A 107 9.65 -7.63 -5.23
N ASP A 108 9.67 -7.60 -3.90
CA ASP A 108 10.23 -6.52 -3.08
C ASP A 108 9.48 -5.18 -3.25
N ARG A 109 8.20 -5.21 -3.65
CA ARG A 109 7.35 -4.01 -3.71
C ARG A 109 6.66 -3.80 -2.36
N LEU A 110 6.58 -2.56 -1.91
CA LEU A 110 5.77 -2.19 -0.75
C LEU A 110 4.29 -2.47 -1.02
N LEU A 111 3.64 -3.19 -0.11
CA LEU A 111 2.19 -3.41 -0.14
C LEU A 111 1.53 -2.30 0.68
N ARG A 112 0.72 -1.43 0.04
CA ARG A 112 0.10 -0.29 0.73
C ARG A 112 -1.36 -0.04 0.35
N TYR A 113 -2.12 0.45 1.31
CA TYR A 113 -3.24 1.35 1.04
C TYR A 113 -2.71 2.78 0.93
N VAL A 114 -3.18 3.53 -0.06
CA VAL A 114 -2.63 4.85 -0.38
C VAL A 114 -3.70 5.91 -0.24
N TRP A 115 -3.47 6.86 0.66
CA TRP A 115 -4.39 7.95 0.97
C TRP A 115 -3.93 9.25 0.30
N LEU A 116 -4.86 10.00 -0.29
CA LEU A 116 -4.59 11.27 -0.98
C LEU A 116 -4.37 12.43 0.00
N SER A 117 -4.88 12.30 1.23
CA SER A 117 -4.68 13.24 2.32
C SER A 117 -4.65 12.50 3.66
N PRO A 118 -4.10 13.10 4.74
CA PRO A 118 -4.23 12.52 6.07
C PRO A 118 -5.69 12.52 6.49
N VAL A 119 -6.15 11.40 7.05
CA VAL A 119 -7.50 11.26 7.61
C VAL A 119 -7.41 10.98 9.11
N GLU A 120 -8.41 11.41 9.87
CA GLU A 120 -8.45 11.19 11.33
C GLU A 120 -8.97 9.79 11.69
N ASP A 121 -9.92 9.28 10.91
CA ASP A 121 -10.53 7.97 11.09
C ASP A 121 -10.32 7.12 9.83
N LEU A 122 -9.40 6.15 9.92
CA LEU A 122 -9.10 5.21 8.85
C LEU A 122 -10.19 4.15 8.67
N SER A 123 -11.17 4.08 9.57
CA SER A 123 -12.30 3.15 9.51
C SER A 123 -13.60 3.78 8.96
N ASP A 124 -13.60 5.09 8.73
CA ASP A 124 -14.75 5.81 8.17
C ASP A 124 -14.95 5.46 6.68
N PRO A 125 -16.08 4.84 6.28
CA PRO A 125 -16.31 4.41 4.90
C PRO A 125 -16.31 5.56 3.88
N ASP A 126 -16.78 6.74 4.26
CA ASP A 126 -16.82 7.91 3.39
C ASP A 126 -15.38 8.39 3.11
N SER A 127 -14.56 8.52 4.16
CA SER A 127 -13.13 8.82 4.03
C SER A 127 -12.39 7.79 3.18
N ILE A 128 -12.67 6.49 3.38
CA ILE A 128 -12.09 5.41 2.56
C ILE A 128 -12.45 5.61 1.09
N ARG A 129 -13.74 5.77 0.78
CA ARG A 129 -14.22 5.91 -0.60
C ARG A 129 -13.66 7.16 -1.30
N GLU A 130 -13.55 8.28 -0.59
CA GLU A 130 -13.18 9.58 -1.17
C GLU A 130 -11.67 9.88 -1.15
N GLN A 131 -10.93 9.32 -0.19
CA GLN A 131 -9.52 9.67 0.04
C GLN A 131 -8.56 8.50 -0.16
N MET A 132 -9.01 7.24 -0.13
CA MET A 132 -8.14 6.10 -0.40
C MET A 132 -8.11 5.79 -1.89
N PHE A 133 -6.94 5.95 -2.50
CA PHE A 133 -6.75 5.76 -3.93
C PHE A 133 -7.12 4.34 -4.41
N ASN A 134 -6.87 3.32 -3.58
CA ASN A 134 -7.32 1.94 -3.83
C ASN A 134 -8.84 1.87 -4.03
N ALA A 135 -9.60 2.46 -3.11
CA ALA A 135 -11.06 2.50 -3.16
C ALA A 135 -11.56 3.33 -4.36
N ILE A 136 -10.92 4.46 -4.65
CA ILE A 136 -11.26 5.34 -5.78
C ILE A 136 -11.15 4.60 -7.12
N LEU A 137 -10.10 3.78 -7.30
CA LEU A 137 -9.94 2.97 -8.52
C LEU A 137 -11.12 1.99 -8.70
N ILE A 138 -11.55 1.32 -7.63
CA ILE A 138 -12.70 0.41 -7.67
C ILE A 138 -14.00 1.18 -7.91
N ASP A 139 -14.26 2.23 -7.12
CA ASP A 139 -15.46 3.07 -7.19
C ASP A 139 -15.70 3.64 -8.60
N LYS A 140 -14.63 3.91 -9.34
CA LYS A 140 -14.67 4.44 -10.70
C LYS A 140 -14.61 3.35 -11.79
N GLY A 141 -14.50 2.09 -11.42
CA GLY A 141 -14.45 0.95 -12.34
C GLY A 141 -13.14 0.81 -13.10
N TYR A 142 -12.02 1.24 -12.51
CA TYR A 142 -10.67 1.06 -13.07
C TYR A 142 -9.92 -0.16 -12.49
N ALA A 143 -10.44 -0.76 -11.42
CA ALA A 143 -9.88 -1.95 -10.78
C ALA A 143 -10.98 -2.91 -10.31
N GLU A 144 -10.65 -4.20 -10.24
CA GLU A 144 -11.41 -5.23 -9.53
C GLU A 144 -11.01 -5.23 -8.05
N ALA A 145 -11.92 -5.55 -7.14
CA ALA A 145 -11.56 -5.88 -5.77
C ALA A 145 -10.99 -7.31 -5.72
N LYS A 146 -9.79 -7.48 -5.17
CA LYS A 146 -9.15 -8.79 -5.04
C LYS A 146 -8.59 -9.04 -3.65
N THR A 147 -9.02 -10.15 -3.07
CA THR A 147 -8.57 -10.59 -1.76
C THR A 147 -7.23 -11.30 -1.82
N TYR A 148 -6.22 -10.72 -1.17
CA TYR A 148 -4.92 -11.33 -0.97
C TYR A 148 -4.62 -11.39 0.52
N LYS A 149 -4.75 -12.58 1.14
CA LYS A 149 -4.43 -12.74 2.57
C LYS A 149 -2.92 -12.60 2.81
N PRO A 150 -2.51 -12.02 3.95
CA PRO A 150 -3.35 -11.59 5.07
C PRO A 150 -3.99 -10.20 4.94
N ASP A 151 -3.66 -9.42 3.92
CA ASP A 151 -4.00 -8.00 3.80
C ASP A 151 -5.45 -7.76 3.34
N VAL A 152 -6.38 -7.74 4.29
CA VAL A 152 -7.83 -7.72 4.03
C VAL A 152 -8.60 -6.67 4.82
N ALA A 153 -7.91 -5.70 5.43
CA ALA A 153 -8.52 -4.71 6.34
C ALA A 153 -9.77 -4.01 5.76
N TYR A 154 -9.77 -3.68 4.46
CA TYR A 154 -10.86 -2.97 3.80
C TYR A 154 -11.63 -3.80 2.77
N GLN A 155 -11.45 -5.13 2.76
CA GLN A 155 -11.97 -5.97 1.68
C GLN A 155 -13.49 -5.85 1.49
N GLN A 156 -14.26 -5.83 2.57
CA GLN A 156 -15.72 -5.74 2.47
C GLN A 156 -16.17 -4.43 1.78
N ILE A 157 -15.49 -3.31 2.08
CA ILE A 157 -15.79 -2.02 1.45
C ILE A 157 -15.43 -2.08 -0.03
N PHE A 158 -14.30 -2.69 -0.38
CA PHE A 158 -13.88 -2.84 -1.78
C PHE A 158 -14.86 -3.69 -2.59
N ASP A 159 -15.33 -4.81 -2.02
CA ASP A 159 -16.33 -5.67 -2.65
C ASP A 159 -17.65 -4.90 -2.91
N ASP A 160 -18.11 -4.12 -1.92
CA ASP A 160 -19.33 -3.31 -2.04
C ASP A 160 -19.18 -2.22 -3.12
N LEU A 161 -18.03 -1.54 -3.17
CA LEU A 161 -17.73 -0.54 -4.20
C LEU A 161 -17.68 -1.13 -5.61
N GLU A 162 -17.15 -2.34 -5.77
CA GLU A 162 -17.09 -2.99 -7.07
C GLU A 162 -18.49 -3.36 -7.58
N GLU A 163 -19.36 -3.88 -6.71
CA GLU A 163 -20.74 -4.17 -7.06
C GLU A 163 -21.51 -2.90 -7.45
N GLU A 164 -21.27 -1.78 -6.76
CA GLU A 164 -21.80 -0.48 -7.17
C GLU A 164 -21.26 -0.02 -8.54
N ALA A 165 -19.96 -0.17 -8.80
CA ALA A 165 -19.36 0.21 -10.08
C ALA A 165 -19.93 -0.62 -11.25
N LYS A 166 -20.12 -1.94 -11.04
CA LYS A 166 -20.77 -2.85 -12.01
C LYS A 166 -22.22 -2.45 -12.26
N ALA A 167 -23.00 -2.22 -11.21
CA ALA A 167 -24.41 -1.85 -11.33
C ALA A 167 -24.59 -0.53 -12.09
N ASN A 168 -23.66 0.41 -11.92
CA ASN A 168 -23.66 1.71 -12.57
C ASN A 168 -22.92 1.73 -13.92
N LYS A 169 -22.35 0.60 -14.37
CA LYS A 169 -21.62 0.48 -15.64
C LYS A 169 -20.47 1.48 -15.76
N LEU A 170 -19.68 1.60 -14.69
CA LEU A 170 -18.54 2.51 -14.64
C LEU A 170 -17.28 1.84 -15.18
N GLY A 171 -16.41 2.65 -15.79
CA GLY A 171 -15.09 2.22 -16.26
C GLY A 171 -15.15 0.99 -17.17
N MET A 172 -14.45 -0.08 -16.78
CA MET A 172 -14.36 -1.33 -17.54
C MET A 172 -15.66 -2.15 -17.58
N TYR A 173 -16.69 -1.78 -16.81
CA TYR A 173 -17.96 -2.50 -16.74
C TYR A 173 -19.05 -1.97 -17.70
N GLN A 174 -18.70 -1.03 -18.59
CA GLN A 174 -19.66 -0.34 -19.48
C GLN A 174 -20.17 -1.17 -20.68
#